data_AF-A0A2M7YFP1-F1
#
_entry.id   AF-A0A2M7YFP1-F1
#
_cell.length_a   1.000
_cell.length_b   1.000
_cell.length_c   1.000
_cell.angle_alpha   90.00
_cell.angle_beta   90.00
_cell.angle_gamma   90.00
#
_symmetry.space_group_name_H-M   'P 1'
#
loop_
_entity.id
_entity.type
_entity.pdbx_description
1 polymer ?
#
loop_
_entity_poly.entity_id
_entity_poly.type
_entity_poly.pdbx_seq_one_letter_code
_entity_poly.pdbx_strand_id
1 'polypeptide(L)' 'PEAFNIGINLGRTAGAGFPGHLHLHLVPRWNGDTNFMPVIAKQKVISQSLDKLYQELKKSLRVIRRIVKQIQ' A
#
# COMPACT_ATOMS: atom_id res chain seq x y z
N PRO A 1 11.05 0.93 -0.28
CA PRO A 1 10.60 -0.49 -0.26
C PRO A 1 11.53 -1.30 -1.14
N GLU A 2 11.71 -2.59 -0.85
CA GLU A 2 12.57 -3.48 -1.63
C GLU A 2 11.76 -4.24 -2.69
N ALA A 3 10.48 -4.52 -2.39
CA ALA A 3 9.56 -5.16 -3.32
C ALA A 3 8.11 -4.66 -3.11
N PHE A 4 7.20 -5.12 -3.96
CA PHE A 4 5.76 -4.84 -3.87
C PHE A 4 4.94 -6.10 -4.13
N ASN A 5 3.87 -6.29 -3.36
CA ASN A 5 2.78 -7.18 -3.75
C ASN A 5 1.68 -6.33 -4.41
N ILE A 6 1.25 -6.76 -5.60
CA ILE A 6 0.26 -6.05 -6.42
C ILE A 6 -0.84 -7.05 -6.78
N GLY A 7 -2.10 -6.70 -6.53
CA GLY A 7 -3.21 -7.64 -6.76
C GLY A 7 -4.60 -7.03 -6.66
N ILE A 8 -5.59 -7.78 -7.14
CA ILE A 8 -7.02 -7.42 -7.18
C ILE A 8 -7.83 -8.61 -6.67
N ASN A 9 -8.83 -8.35 -5.83
CA ASN A 9 -9.84 -9.35 -5.45
C ASN A 9 -11.12 -9.12 -6.25
N LEU A 10 -11.51 -10.10 -7.08
CA LEU A 10 -12.71 -10.03 -7.92
C LEU A 10 -13.80 -10.99 -7.41
N GLY A 11 -14.95 -10.43 -7.06
CA GLY A 11 -16.08 -11.17 -6.51
C GLY A 11 -15.95 -11.46 -5.01
N ARG A 12 -17.09 -11.70 -4.35
CA ARG A 12 -17.16 -11.88 -2.89
C ARG A 12 -16.28 -13.03 -2.39
N THR A 13 -16.25 -14.15 -3.11
CA THR A 13 -15.47 -15.35 -2.75
C THR A 13 -13.96 -15.10 -2.76
N ALA A 14 -13.48 -14.20 -3.61
CA ALA A 14 -12.07 -13.80 -3.63
C ALA A 14 -11.72 -12.78 -2.53
N GLY A 15 -12.68 -12.40 -1.67
CA GLY A 15 -12.47 -11.41 -0.61
C GLY A 15 -12.68 -9.97 -1.05
N ALA A 16 -13.43 -9.72 -2.15
CA ALA A 16 -13.81 -8.36 -2.51
C ALA A 16 -14.77 -7.79 -1.46
N GLY A 17 -14.30 -6.82 -0.67
CA GLY A 17 -15.04 -6.24 0.45
C GLY A 17 -16.03 -5.14 0.08
N PHE A 18 -15.92 -4.55 -1.12
CA PHE A 18 -16.80 -3.48 -1.58
C PHE A 18 -17.44 -3.82 -2.93
N PRO A 19 -18.73 -4.21 -2.95
CA PRO A 19 -19.44 -4.53 -4.18
C PRO A 19 -19.47 -3.33 -5.15
N GLY A 20 -19.19 -3.58 -6.43
CA GLY A 20 -19.26 -2.56 -7.47
C GLY A 20 -18.06 -1.60 -7.55
N HIS A 21 -17.01 -1.78 -6.74
CA HIS A 21 -15.79 -0.96 -6.83
C HIS A 21 -14.54 -1.84 -7.03
N LEU A 22 -13.93 -1.70 -8.21
CA LEU A 22 -12.65 -2.31 -8.51
C LEU A 22 -11.52 -1.48 -7.89
N HIS A 23 -10.72 -2.10 -7.03
CA HIS A 23 -9.52 -1.48 -6.47
C HIS A 23 -8.31 -2.39 -6.60
N LEU A 24 -7.15 -1.76 -6.80
CA LEU A 24 -5.85 -2.42 -6.87
C LEU A 24 -5.16 -2.27 -5.51
N HIS A 25 -4.73 -3.38 -4.93
CA HIS A 25 -3.86 -3.38 -3.77
C HIS A 25 -2.41 -3.17 -4.22
N LEU A 26 -1.76 -2.16 -3.65
CA LEU A 26 -0.32 -1.92 -3.78
C LEU A 26 0.30 -1.99 -2.39
N VAL A 27 0.95 -3.11 -2.06
CA VAL A 27 1.49 -3.35 -0.72
C VAL A 27 3.02 -3.35 -0.78
N PRO A 28 3.69 -2.30 -0.25
CA PRO A 28 5.15 -2.28 -0.19
C PRO A 28 5.67 -3.35 0.79
N ARG A 29 6.76 -4.02 0.42
CA ARG A 29 7.40 -5.10 1.18
C ARG A 29 8.88 -4.81 1.43
N TRP A 30 9.37 -5.30 2.57
CA TRP A 30 10.78 -5.29 2.96
C TRP A 30 11.16 -6.66 3.50
N ASN A 31 12.44 -7.03 3.39
CA ASN A 31 12.95 -8.20 4.07
C ASN A 31 12.74 -8.07 5.59
N GLY A 32 12.11 -9.06 6.22
CA GLY A 32 11.81 -9.05 7.65
C GLY A 32 10.67 -8.12 8.09
N ASP A 33 9.82 -7.62 7.17
CA ASP A 33 8.65 -6.79 7.52
C ASP A 33 7.54 -7.52 8.31
N THR A 34 7.66 -8.84 8.39
CA THR A 34 6.86 -9.70 9.25
C THR A 34 7.73 -10.15 10.42
N ASN A 35 7.28 -9.88 11.64
CA ASN A 35 7.96 -10.29 12.87
C ASN A 35 7.06 -11.21 13.71
N PHE A 36 7.52 -11.59 14.90
CA PHE A 36 6.80 -12.52 15.79
C PHE A 36 5.58 -11.88 16.49
N MET A 37 5.46 -10.54 16.51
CA MET A 37 4.43 -9.85 17.30
C MET A 37 3.00 -10.17 16.83
N PRO A 38 2.68 -10.23 15.53
CA PRO A 38 1.37 -10.69 15.06
C PRO A 38 1.03 -12.12 15.49
N VAL A 39 2.04 -12.98 15.70
CA VAL A 39 1.84 -14.39 16.04
C VAL A 39 1.63 -14.55 17.55
N ILE A 40 2.51 -13.97 18.36
CA ILE A 40 2.50 -14.16 19.82
C ILE A 40 1.52 -13.19 20.50
N ALA A 41 1.53 -11.93 20.09
CA ALA A 41 0.74 -10.86 20.73
C ALA A 41 -0.53 -10.50 19.94
N LYS A 42 -0.77 -11.12 18.78
CA LYS A 42 -1.89 -10.79 17.87
C LYS A 42 -1.96 -9.31 17.49
N GLN A 43 -0.81 -8.63 17.50
CA GLN A 43 -0.71 -7.20 17.22
C GLN A 43 0.28 -6.94 16.09
N LYS A 44 -0.11 -6.09 15.13
CA LYS A 44 0.78 -5.55 14.11
C LYS A 44 1.16 -4.13 14.49
N VAL A 45 2.46 -3.88 14.59
CA VAL A 45 2.99 -2.53 14.82
C VAL A 45 3.01 -1.78 13.50
N ILE A 46 2.43 -0.58 13.49
CA ILE A 46 2.46 0.35 12.36
C ILE A 46 3.26 1.57 12.78
N SER A 47 4.48 1.71 12.24
CA SER A 47 5.46 2.69 12.71
C SER A 47 5.21 4.13 12.24
N GLN A 48 4.21 4.37 11.39
CA GLN A 48 3.91 5.67 10.80
C GLN A 48 2.41 5.93 10.79
N SER A 49 1.98 7.15 11.10
CA SER A 49 0.57 7.53 10.96
C SER A 49 0.16 7.61 9.49
N LEU A 50 -1.12 7.31 9.23
CA LEU A 50 -1.69 7.37 7.88
C LEU A 50 -1.63 8.79 7.30
N ASP A 51 -1.84 9.82 8.12
CA ASP A 51 -1.77 11.21 7.66
C ASP A 51 -0.36 11.59 7.19
N LYS A 52 0.67 11.19 7.95
CA LYS A 52 2.06 11.46 7.58
C LYS A 52 2.41 10.73 6.28
N LEU A 53 2.05 9.45 6.17
CA LEU A 53 2.24 8.66 4.96
C LEU A 53 1.52 9.31 3.75
N TYR A 54 0.27 9.74 3.92
CA TYR A 54 -0.49 10.39 2.87
C TYR A 54 0.19 11.68 2.37
N GLN A 55 0.67 12.53 3.27
CA GLN A 55 1.35 13.76 2.88
C GLN A 55 2.65 13.49 2.12
N GLU A 56 3.43 12.50 2.54
CA GLU A 56 4.65 12.07 1.86
C GLU A 56 4.35 11.53 0.45
N LEU A 57 3.36 10.65 0.32
CA LEU A 57 2.92 10.13 -0.99
C LEU A 57 2.43 11.25 -1.92
N LYS A 58 1.61 12.17 -1.41
CA LYS A 58 1.11 13.33 -2.17
C LYS A 58 2.24 14.25 -2.63
N LYS A 59 3.30 14.41 -1.83
CA LYS A 59 4.50 15.16 -2.22
C LYS A 59 5.22 14.46 -3.37
N SER A 60 5.48 13.16 -3.26
CA SER A 60 6.15 12.38 -4.30
C SER A 60 5.37 12.36 -5.62
N LEU A 61 4.04 12.19 -5.57
CA LEU A 61 3.18 12.21 -6.75
C LEU A 61 3.21 13.55 -7.49
N ARG A 62 3.33 14.68 -6.77
CA ARG A 62 3.48 16.00 -7.41
C ARG A 62 4.79 16.11 -8.20
N VAL A 63 5.88 15.54 -7.69
CA VAL A 63 7.17 15.51 -8.38
C VAL A 63 7.08 14.66 -9.65
N ILE A 64 6.56 13.43 -9.54
CA ILE A 64 6.39 12.52 -10.68
C ILE A 64 5.54 13.17 -11.77
N ARG A 65 4.42 13.81 -11.41
CA ARG A 65 3.57 14.52 -12.38
C ARG A 65 4.30 15.63 -13.13
N ARG A 66 5.23 16.34 -12.48
CA ARG A 66 6.02 17.39 -13.14
C ARG A 66 7.01 16.78 -14.15
N ILE A 67 7.67 15.70 -13.77
CA ILE A 67 8.62 14.99 -14.63
C ILE A 67 7.90 14.42 -15.86
N VAL A 68 6.79 13.72 -15.67
CA VAL A 68 6.02 13.14 -16.78
C VAL A 68 5.55 14.22 -17.77
N LYS A 69 5.11 15.38 -17.27
CA LYS A 69 4.73 16.52 -18.10
C LYS A 69 5.89 17.19 -18.85
N GLN A 70 7.14 16.97 -18.46
CA GLN A 70 8.31 17.49 -19.18
C GLN A 70 8.78 16.56 -20.29
N ILE A 71 8.32 15.29 -20.27
CA ILE A 71 8.70 14.25 -21.23
C ILE A 71 7.61 14.07 -22.30
N GLN A 72 6.41 14.60 -22.06
CA GLN A 72 5.32 14.73 -23.04
C GLN A 72 5.32 16.13 -23.64
#